data_AF-A0A0A1U7G9-F1
#
_entry.id   AF-A0A0A1U7G9-F1
#
_cell.length_a   1.000
_cell.length_b   1.000
_cell.length_c   1.000
_cell.angle_alpha   90.00
_cell.angle_beta   90.00
_cell.angle_gamma   90.00
#
_symmetry.space_group_name_H-M   'P 1'
#
loop_
_entity.id
_entity.type
_entity.pdbx_description
1 polymer ?
#
loop_
_entity_poly.entity_id
_entity_poly.type
_entity_poly.pdbx_seq_one_letter_code
_entity_poly.pdbx_strand_id
1 'polypeptide(L)'
;MISSKTNVTLDELHPTTYECYVKKKSSFFYWKKLYMVYKDTTLYFFDTPTSPSSQSYNIQKGSFSIEHTNGRSLVIKVTLSNGKLIFFEVETLDDLKTLFYHFTSKVPEFDASEDIPNSPKNQLVSTYNIQLNTSNDTLNNVNAERMAQQSFNGRINTTEISRTLSWTETPQFHSFMKAIPTLNALQPGSLVNYYLRVNSSAQVVEFLCSGPSEVMHSPLLYYFDTLGGTSNDLSIFDKLSSTGKVGAWAKFSQVGGCDFGYVVDFQPSSFPSLYEKLSLYYIGELLTYKKEVSSDPVHSEELLFEVTGHPAVKQKKIEDVLMHFEFNDLSSKIGCIKNLNLLTKVYFTFIILREELTGMKILINQPDTSLINKSMTKEELILHQPFQSNSTKIEALEFSEVLPEYCFGVYPSGVQVYLHYNCGFDRC
;
A
#
# COMPACT_ATOMS: atom_id res chain seq x y z
N MET A 1 -11.50 24.95 1.98
CA MET A 1 -10.81 26.26 1.88
C MET A 1 -10.22 26.62 3.24
N ILE A 2 -8.95 26.94 3.45
CA ILE A 2 -7.71 26.88 2.66
C ILE A 2 -6.63 26.48 3.68
N SER A 3 -5.99 25.32 3.51
CA SER A 3 -4.57 25.18 3.89
C SER A 3 -3.87 26.23 3.04
N SER A 4 -3.35 27.30 3.62
CA SER A 4 -2.57 28.25 2.85
C SER A 4 -1.31 27.51 2.43
N LYS A 5 -1.21 27.13 1.16
CA LYS A 5 0.08 26.80 0.54
C LYS A 5 0.98 28.01 0.80
N THR A 6 1.93 27.86 1.71
CA THR A 6 2.90 28.90 2.05
C THR A 6 4.23 28.47 1.48
N ASN A 7 4.79 29.20 0.52
CA ASN A 7 6.17 28.97 0.06
C ASN A 7 7.15 29.78 0.92
N VAL A 8 7.01 29.69 2.25
CA VAL A 8 7.88 30.40 3.20
C VAL A 8 9.01 29.47 3.60
N THR A 9 10.24 29.95 3.61
CA THR A 9 11.43 29.17 4.02
C THR A 9 11.65 29.25 5.53
N LEU A 10 12.43 28.32 6.09
CA LEU A 10 12.77 28.33 7.51
C LEU A 10 13.50 29.62 7.92
N ASP A 11 14.42 30.10 7.08
CA ASP A 11 15.19 31.33 7.31
C ASP A 11 14.29 32.56 7.47
N GLU A 12 13.20 32.65 6.71
CA GLU A 12 12.21 33.74 6.81
C GLU A 12 11.41 33.70 8.11
N LEU A 13 11.31 32.54 8.75
CA LEU A 13 10.63 32.39 10.04
C LEU A 13 11.53 32.69 11.23
N HIS A 14 12.84 32.82 11.08
CA HIS A 14 13.69 33.17 12.22
C HIS A 14 13.56 34.66 12.63
N PRO A 15 13.63 34.97 13.94
CA PRO A 15 13.65 34.02 15.06
C PRO A 15 12.30 33.33 15.25
N THR A 16 12.35 32.02 15.53
CA THR A 16 11.18 31.14 15.76
C THR A 16 10.86 31.09 17.25
N THR A 17 9.60 30.83 17.62
CA THR A 17 9.23 30.61 19.03
C THR A 17 9.64 29.22 19.49
N TYR A 18 9.44 28.23 18.61
CA TYR A 18 9.83 26.85 18.84
C TYR A 18 9.97 26.10 17.52
N GLU A 19 10.84 25.09 17.46
CA GLU A 19 10.98 24.21 16.30
C GLU A 19 11.40 22.80 16.73
N CYS A 20 10.82 21.78 16.10
CA CYS A 20 11.16 20.38 16.35
C CYS A 20 10.70 19.46 15.21
N TYR A 21 11.15 18.21 15.21
CA TYR A 21 10.53 17.17 14.39
C TYR A 21 9.28 16.62 15.06
N VAL A 22 8.24 16.42 14.26
CA VAL A 22 6.98 15.83 14.69
C VAL A 22 6.50 14.80 13.69
N LYS A 23 5.68 13.84 14.14
CA LYS A 23 4.86 13.03 13.25
C LYS A 23 3.47 13.64 13.21
N LYS A 24 3.08 14.25 12.09
CA LYS A 24 1.76 14.86 11.92
C LYS A 24 0.80 13.87 11.28
N LYS A 25 -0.38 13.73 11.88
CA LYS A 25 -1.50 13.00 11.30
C LYS A 25 -2.00 13.73 10.06
N SER A 26 -1.74 13.15 8.89
CA SER A 26 -2.08 13.76 7.59
C SER A 26 -3.37 13.16 7.01
N SER A 27 -3.73 11.93 7.41
CA SER A 27 -5.04 11.32 7.18
C SER A 27 -5.51 10.59 8.45
N PHE A 28 -6.70 9.98 8.44
CA PHE A 28 -7.22 9.27 9.61
C PHE A 28 -6.28 8.15 10.11
N PHE A 29 -5.38 7.62 9.26
CA PHE A 29 -4.48 6.51 9.59
C PHE A 29 -2.98 6.73 9.27
N TYR A 30 -2.60 7.85 8.64
CA TYR A 30 -1.21 8.13 8.23
C TYR A 30 -0.57 9.26 9.04
N TRP A 31 0.65 9.01 9.51
CA TRP A 31 1.48 9.96 10.25
C TRP A 31 2.76 10.25 9.47
N LYS A 32 2.90 11.49 9.00
CA LYS A 32 4.07 11.95 8.23
C LYS A 32 5.06 12.62 9.17
N LYS A 33 6.34 12.21 9.13
CA LYS A 33 7.40 12.97 9.81
C LYS A 33 7.61 14.29 9.08
N LEU A 34 7.52 15.40 9.81
CA LEU A 34 7.65 16.76 9.32
C LEU A 34 8.50 17.56 10.30
N TYR A 35 9.18 18.58 9.79
CA TYR A 35 9.79 19.61 10.62
C TYR A 35 8.74 20.69 10.90
N MET A 36 8.47 20.96 12.16
CA MET A 36 7.42 21.89 12.59
C MET A 36 8.05 23.11 13.24
N VAL A 37 7.57 24.29 12.86
CA VAL A 37 7.94 25.57 13.45
C VAL A 37 6.68 26.21 14.03
N TYR A 38 6.77 26.64 15.28
CA TYR A 38 5.78 27.48 15.92
C TYR A 38 6.30 28.92 15.99
N LYS A 39 5.52 29.86 15.48
CA LYS A 39 5.81 31.29 15.54
C LYS A 39 4.53 32.08 15.72
N ASP A 40 4.54 32.99 16.69
CA ASP A 40 3.40 33.84 17.07
C ASP A 40 2.17 33.01 17.45
N THR A 41 1.29 32.72 16.50
CA THR A 41 0.08 31.90 16.65
C THR A 41 -0.11 30.93 15.48
N THR A 42 0.97 30.60 14.78
CA THR A 42 0.93 29.81 13.56
C THR A 42 1.90 28.65 13.65
N LEU A 43 1.43 27.47 13.27
CA LEU A 43 2.25 26.28 13.05
C LEU A 43 2.57 26.17 11.57
N TYR A 44 3.85 26.09 11.25
CA TYR A 44 4.36 25.82 9.91
C TYR A 44 4.92 24.40 9.89
N PHE A 45 4.65 23.67 8.82
CA PHE A 45 5.16 22.32 8.61
C PHE A 45 5.97 22.28 7.32
N PHE A 46 7.11 21.62 7.40
CA PHE A 46 8.08 21.48 6.34
C PHE A 46 8.39 19.99 6.14
N ASP A 47 8.61 19.58 4.90
CA ASP A 47 9.03 18.20 4.62
C ASP A 47 10.47 17.97 5.11
N THR A 48 11.33 18.98 4.95
CA THR A 48 12.67 19.11 5.55
C THR A 48 12.93 20.55 5.97
N PRO A 49 13.89 20.84 6.88
CA PRO A 49 14.25 22.20 7.27
C PRO A 49 14.69 23.11 6.10
N THR A 50 15.16 22.51 5.00
CA THR A 50 15.60 23.22 3.78
C THR A 50 14.51 23.39 2.74
N SER A 51 13.40 22.68 2.87
CA SER A 51 12.25 22.82 1.97
C SER A 51 11.41 24.06 2.31
N PRO A 52 10.66 24.64 1.36
CA PRO A 52 9.59 25.56 1.68
C PRO A 52 8.51 24.86 2.52
N SER A 53 7.77 25.61 3.34
CA SER A 53 6.68 25.02 4.12
C SER A 53 5.66 24.33 3.22
N SER A 54 5.27 23.11 3.57
CA SER A 54 4.23 22.39 2.85
C SER A 54 2.85 22.84 3.32
N GLN A 55 2.71 23.24 4.59
CA GLN A 55 1.43 23.61 5.22
C GLN A 55 1.63 24.64 6.34
N SER A 56 0.65 25.52 6.56
CA SER A 56 0.59 26.42 7.71
C SER A 56 -0.82 26.47 8.33
N TYR A 57 -0.89 26.60 9.65
CA TYR A 57 -2.13 26.58 10.41
C TYR A 57 -2.15 27.59 11.56
N ASN A 58 -3.15 28.47 11.58
CA ASN A 58 -3.41 29.35 12.71
C ASN A 58 -4.12 28.58 13.83
N ILE A 59 -3.57 28.70 15.03
CA ILE A 59 -4.06 28.03 16.22
C ILE A 59 -4.93 28.98 17.05
N GLN A 60 -5.91 28.44 17.77
CA GLN A 60 -6.64 29.21 18.77
C GLN A 60 -5.89 29.16 20.11
N LYS A 61 -5.78 30.29 20.82
CA LYS A 61 -5.10 30.30 22.12
C LYS A 61 -5.84 29.39 23.11
N GLY A 62 -5.12 28.49 23.79
CA GLY A 62 -5.70 27.52 24.72
C GLY A 62 -6.39 26.31 24.07
N SER A 63 -6.17 26.05 22.78
CA SER A 63 -6.81 24.96 22.02
C SER A 63 -6.11 23.61 22.08
N PHE A 64 -5.25 23.42 23.08
CA PHE A 64 -4.33 22.30 23.17
C PHE A 64 -4.82 21.26 24.17
N SER A 65 -4.84 19.98 23.77
CA SER A 65 -5.08 18.86 24.68
C SER A 65 -4.19 17.66 24.32
N ILE A 66 -3.84 16.86 25.31
CA ILE A 66 -3.10 15.61 25.12
C ILE A 66 -4.10 14.46 25.19
N GLU A 67 -4.05 13.56 24.21
CA GLU A 67 -4.84 12.32 24.20
C GLU A 67 -3.89 11.12 24.28
N HIS A 68 -4.25 10.14 25.12
CA HIS A 68 -3.59 8.84 25.17
C HIS A 68 -4.19 7.94 24.10
N THR A 69 -3.36 7.38 23.22
CA THR A 69 -3.78 6.29 22.34
C THR A 69 -3.51 4.94 23.02
N ASN A 70 -4.31 3.93 22.70
CA ASN A 70 -4.27 2.56 23.28
C ASN A 70 -3.00 1.78 22.90
N GLY A 71 -1.81 2.33 23.14
CA GLY A 71 -0.55 1.77 22.68
C GLY A 71 0.74 2.59 22.90
N ARG A 72 0.77 3.54 23.86
CA ARG A 72 1.97 4.25 24.37
C ARG A 72 2.50 5.47 23.59
N SER A 73 1.77 6.06 22.63
CA SER A 73 2.15 7.37 22.06
C SER A 73 1.29 8.51 22.61
N LEU A 74 1.94 9.59 23.04
CA LEU A 74 1.29 10.83 23.46
C LEU A 74 0.92 11.63 22.21
N VAL A 75 -0.36 11.66 21.88
CA VAL A 75 -0.86 12.43 20.74
C VAL A 75 -1.27 13.82 21.21
N ILE A 76 -0.69 14.81 20.56
CA ILE A 76 -1.05 16.21 20.73
C ILE A 76 -2.20 16.53 19.79
N LYS A 77 -3.27 17.08 20.35
CA LYS A 77 -4.43 17.57 19.62
C LYS A 77 -4.50 19.09 19.74
N VAL A 78 -4.62 19.76 18.60
CA VAL A 78 -4.72 21.23 18.53
C VAL A 78 -5.97 21.62 17.74
N THR A 79 -6.82 22.46 18.34
CA THR A 79 -7.94 23.09 17.61
C THR A 79 -7.44 24.35 16.90
N LEU A 80 -7.67 24.41 15.60
CA LEU A 80 -7.35 25.53 14.74
C LEU A 80 -8.39 26.65 14.90
N SER A 81 -8.05 27.88 14.51
CA SER A 81 -8.95 29.03 14.60
C SER A 81 -10.26 28.85 13.81
N ASN A 82 -10.31 27.92 12.85
CA ASN A 82 -11.50 27.57 12.07
C ASN A 82 -12.30 26.38 12.64
N GLY A 83 -11.96 25.92 13.86
CA GLY A 83 -12.62 24.80 14.53
C GLY A 83 -12.18 23.41 14.08
N LYS A 84 -11.30 23.29 13.07
CA LYS A 84 -10.71 21.99 12.68
C LYS A 84 -9.68 21.52 13.69
N LEU A 85 -9.43 20.21 13.71
CA LEU A 85 -8.45 19.58 14.57
C LEU A 85 -7.24 19.13 13.76
N ILE A 86 -6.05 19.33 14.30
CA ILE A 86 -4.83 18.67 13.84
C ILE A 86 -4.26 17.82 14.97
N PHE A 87 -3.60 16.73 14.59
CA PHE A 87 -2.98 15.81 15.53
C PHE A 87 -1.52 15.60 15.14
N PHE A 88 -0.63 15.60 16.11
CA PHE A 88 0.77 15.28 15.90
C PHE A 88 1.40 14.64 17.14
N GLU A 89 2.50 13.91 16.96
CA GLU A 89 3.33 13.33 18.01
C GLU A 89 4.70 14.01 17.98
N VAL A 90 5.27 14.27 19.16
CA VAL A 90 6.64 14.79 19.31
C VAL A 90 7.59 13.66 19.67
N GLU A 91 8.88 13.82 19.33
CA GLU A 91 9.88 12.76 19.53
C GLU A 91 10.35 12.64 20.99
N THR A 92 10.33 13.74 21.76
CA THR A 92 10.81 13.73 23.15
C THR A 92 9.79 14.32 24.13
N LEU A 93 9.91 13.91 25.40
CA LEU A 93 9.11 14.47 26.49
C LEU A 93 9.42 15.96 26.74
N ASP A 94 10.65 16.38 26.50
CA ASP A 94 11.06 17.78 26.63
C ASP A 94 10.44 18.64 25.52
N ASP A 95 10.33 18.12 24.29
CA ASP A 95 9.57 18.75 23.22
C ASP A 95 8.11 18.95 23.64
N LEU A 96 7.49 17.91 24.21
CA LEU A 96 6.10 17.98 24.66
C LEU A 96 5.91 19.08 25.71
N LYS A 97 6.77 19.11 26.74
CA LYS A 97 6.69 20.08 27.84
C LYS A 97 6.89 21.52 27.34
N THR A 98 7.90 21.74 26.51
CA THR A 98 8.24 23.06 25.98
C THR A 98 7.12 23.59 25.10
N LEU A 99 6.60 22.72 24.23
CA LEU A 99 5.50 23.04 23.35
C LEU A 99 4.21 23.32 24.15
N PHE A 100 3.87 22.48 25.14
CA PHE A 100 2.74 22.72 26.04
C PHE A 100 2.83 24.07 26.77
N TYR A 101 4.03 24.44 27.22
CA TYR A 101 4.30 25.73 27.85
C TYR A 101 4.03 26.89 26.88
N HIS A 102 4.51 26.80 25.64
CA HIS A 102 4.25 27.83 24.63
C HIS A 102 2.76 27.94 24.25
N PHE A 103 2.02 26.84 24.25
CA PHE A 103 0.59 26.84 23.90
C PHE A 103 -0.34 27.30 25.03
N THR A 104 0.01 26.99 26.29
CA THR A 104 -0.91 27.16 27.44
C THR A 104 -0.39 28.10 28.53
N SER A 105 0.89 28.48 28.48
CA SER A 105 1.60 29.18 29.55
C SER A 105 1.59 28.44 30.89
N LYS A 106 1.47 27.10 30.86
CA LYS A 106 1.53 26.20 32.02
C LYS A 106 2.53 25.08 31.76
N VAL A 107 3.17 24.56 32.79
CA VAL A 107 4.02 23.35 32.69
C VAL A 107 3.15 22.15 33.07
N PRO A 108 3.03 21.12 32.22
CA PRO A 108 2.29 19.92 32.57
C PRO A 108 3.08 19.08 33.59
N GLU A 109 2.42 18.64 34.67
CA GLU A 109 2.96 17.63 35.58
C GLU A 109 2.76 16.25 34.94
N PHE A 110 3.85 15.56 34.62
CA PHE A 110 3.84 14.17 34.17
C PHE A 110 4.56 13.30 35.20
N ASP A 111 3.92 12.24 35.68
CA ASP A 111 4.54 11.27 36.58
C ASP A 111 5.67 10.52 35.86
N ALA A 112 6.89 10.64 36.37
CA ALA A 112 8.11 10.16 35.74
C ALA A 112 8.33 8.63 35.84
N SER A 113 7.28 7.82 35.99
CA SER A 113 7.42 6.37 36.23
C SER A 113 6.98 5.44 35.09
N GLU A 114 6.68 5.96 33.90
CA GLU A 114 6.47 5.09 32.74
C GLU A 114 7.73 5.06 31.86
N ASP A 115 8.57 4.07 32.14
CA ASP A 115 9.72 3.71 31.33
C ASP A 115 9.34 3.56 29.85
N ILE A 116 10.01 4.32 29.00
CA ILE A 116 10.10 4.10 27.56
C ILE A 116 10.73 2.71 27.37
N PRO A 117 10.03 1.68 26.86
CA PRO A 117 10.65 0.39 26.69
C PRO A 117 11.59 0.44 25.49
N ASN A 118 12.87 0.19 25.76
CA ASN A 118 13.87 -0.16 24.77
C ASN A 118 13.31 -1.17 23.76
N SER A 119 13.57 -0.92 22.48
CA SER A 119 13.21 -1.79 21.35
C SER A 119 13.51 -3.26 21.64
N PRO A 120 12.60 -4.21 21.33
CA PRO A 120 12.89 -5.62 21.52
C PRO A 120 14.03 -6.05 20.61
N LYS A 121 15.16 -6.42 21.22
CA LYS A 121 16.21 -7.23 20.59
C LYS A 121 15.63 -8.59 20.19
N ASN A 122 16.00 -9.04 18.99
CA ASN A 122 15.93 -10.41 18.47
C ASN A 122 15.59 -11.49 19.51
N GLN A 123 14.42 -12.12 19.36
CA GLN A 123 14.21 -13.49 19.81
C GLN A 123 13.59 -14.31 18.68
N LEU A 124 14.47 -15.10 18.05
CA LEU A 124 14.14 -16.33 17.34
C LEU A 124 13.39 -17.25 18.29
N VAL A 125 12.20 -17.72 17.90
CA VAL A 125 11.52 -18.85 18.53
C VAL A 125 11.07 -19.78 17.40
N SER A 126 11.86 -20.83 17.17
CA SER A 126 11.56 -22.24 17.42
C SER A 126 10.79 -22.96 16.30
N THR A 127 11.57 -23.75 15.56
CA THR A 127 11.22 -24.92 14.75
C THR A 127 9.97 -25.70 15.19
N TYR A 128 9.06 -25.92 14.24
CA TYR A 128 8.09 -27.02 14.27
C TYR A 128 8.53 -28.11 13.29
N ASN A 129 8.89 -29.28 13.83
CA ASN A 129 9.05 -30.51 13.07
C ASN A 129 7.66 -31.13 12.84
N ILE A 130 7.22 -31.22 11.58
CA ILE A 130 6.08 -32.06 11.20
C ILE A 130 6.65 -33.30 10.50
N GLN A 131 6.53 -34.45 11.17
CA GLN A 131 6.83 -35.76 10.59
C GLN A 131 5.77 -36.11 9.55
N LEU A 132 6.21 -36.35 8.31
CA LEU A 132 5.44 -36.94 7.23
C LEU A 132 5.25 -38.44 7.50
N ASN A 133 4.00 -38.87 7.68
CA ASN A 133 3.60 -40.27 7.55
C ASN A 133 2.83 -40.45 6.24
N THR A 134 3.39 -41.28 5.36
CA THR A 134 2.80 -41.79 4.13
C THR A 134 2.00 -43.07 4.40
N SER A 135 0.77 -43.15 3.89
CA SER A 135 0.19 -44.39 3.35
C SER A 135 -1.06 -44.12 2.51
N ASN A 136 -1.24 -44.95 1.48
CA ASN A 136 -1.92 -44.70 0.22
C ASN A 136 -3.42 -45.10 0.14
N ASP A 137 -4.06 -44.58 -0.92
CA ASP A 137 -5.04 -45.26 -1.79
C ASP A 137 -6.55 -45.26 -1.48
N THR A 138 -7.07 -44.31 -0.70
CA THR A 138 -8.53 -44.02 -0.74
C THR A 138 -8.90 -42.53 -0.69
N LEU A 139 -7.90 -41.64 -0.72
CA LEU A 139 -8.05 -40.19 -0.49
C LEU A 139 -8.31 -39.35 -1.75
N ASN A 140 -8.26 -39.93 -2.96
CA ASN A 140 -8.20 -39.16 -4.20
C ASN A 140 -9.54 -38.54 -4.63
N ASN A 141 -10.68 -39.11 -4.24
CA ASN A 141 -12.00 -38.54 -4.57
C ASN A 141 -12.49 -37.51 -3.53
N VAL A 142 -12.17 -37.70 -2.25
CA VAL A 142 -12.52 -36.74 -1.19
C VAL A 142 -11.63 -35.49 -1.26
N ASN A 143 -10.39 -35.62 -1.75
CA ASN A 143 -9.50 -34.48 -1.97
C ASN A 143 -9.92 -33.63 -3.18
N ALA A 144 -10.48 -34.20 -4.25
CA ALA A 144 -10.93 -33.41 -5.40
C ALA A 144 -12.14 -32.51 -5.04
N GLU A 145 -13.11 -33.02 -4.26
CA GLU A 145 -14.25 -32.23 -3.78
C GLU A 145 -13.83 -31.22 -2.70
N ARG A 146 -12.90 -31.56 -1.80
CA ARG A 146 -12.30 -30.58 -0.87
C ARG A 146 -11.45 -29.51 -1.57
N MET A 147 -10.72 -29.86 -2.62
CA MET A 147 -9.93 -28.92 -3.42
C MET A 147 -10.80 -28.00 -4.26
N ALA A 148 -11.93 -28.50 -4.77
CA ALA A 148 -12.96 -27.66 -5.35
C ALA A 148 -13.51 -26.71 -4.27
N GLN A 149 -14.00 -27.22 -3.13
CA GLN A 149 -14.58 -26.44 -2.02
C GLN A 149 -13.62 -25.39 -1.40
N GLN A 150 -12.31 -25.65 -1.34
CA GLN A 150 -11.32 -24.72 -0.78
C GLN A 150 -11.04 -23.50 -1.69
N SER A 151 -11.32 -23.60 -2.98
CA SER A 151 -11.29 -22.45 -3.90
C SER A 151 -12.47 -21.49 -3.72
N PHE A 152 -13.51 -21.87 -2.96
CA PHE A 152 -14.74 -21.08 -2.72
C PHE A 152 -14.72 -20.23 -1.42
N ASN A 153 -13.55 -20.07 -0.77
CA ASN A 153 -13.45 -19.39 0.53
C ASN A 153 -12.40 -18.25 0.52
N GLY A 154 -12.36 -17.47 -0.56
CA GLY A 154 -11.35 -16.42 -0.75
C GLY A 154 -11.25 -15.44 0.42
N ARG A 155 -12.39 -15.03 0.98
CA ARG A 155 -12.45 -14.17 2.18
C ARG A 155 -11.84 -14.80 3.43
N ILE A 156 -12.14 -16.08 3.68
CA ILE A 156 -11.66 -16.80 4.87
C ILE A 156 -10.15 -16.98 4.77
N ASN A 157 -9.66 -17.43 3.61
CA ASN A 157 -8.24 -17.61 3.33
C ASN A 157 -7.47 -16.29 3.52
N THR A 158 -8.01 -15.19 2.96
CA THR A 158 -7.43 -13.84 3.12
C THR A 158 -7.34 -13.42 4.59
N THR A 159 -8.38 -13.69 5.37
CA THR A 159 -8.41 -13.36 6.80
C THR A 159 -7.44 -14.22 7.61
N GLU A 160 -7.31 -15.51 7.27
CA GLU A 160 -6.37 -16.42 7.92
C GLU A 160 -4.92 -16.01 7.67
N ILE A 161 -4.59 -15.63 6.42
CA ILE A 161 -3.28 -15.10 6.06
C ILE A 161 -2.95 -13.83 6.86
N SER A 162 -3.92 -12.92 7.01
CA SER A 162 -3.71 -11.72 7.84
C SER A 162 -3.43 -12.05 9.31
N ARG A 163 -4.08 -13.09 9.87
CA ARG A 163 -3.76 -13.55 11.23
C ARG A 163 -2.36 -14.16 11.33
N THR A 164 -1.92 -14.89 10.30
CA THR A 164 -0.53 -15.40 10.24
C THR A 164 0.48 -14.25 10.25
N LEU A 165 0.14 -13.14 9.59
CA LEU A 165 0.91 -11.91 9.59
C LEU A 165 0.34 -10.91 10.59
N SER A 166 0.45 -11.18 11.89
CA SER A 166 -0.24 -10.42 12.96
C SER A 166 -0.11 -8.89 12.88
N TRP A 167 0.98 -8.36 12.32
CA TRP A 167 1.16 -6.92 12.08
C TRP A 167 0.21 -6.33 11.01
N THR A 168 -0.46 -7.17 10.23
CA THR A 168 -1.53 -6.81 9.28
C THR A 168 -2.93 -6.87 9.91
N GLU A 169 -3.10 -7.57 11.04
CA GLU A 169 -4.38 -7.71 11.74
C GLU A 169 -4.75 -6.41 12.48
N THR A 170 -5.18 -5.43 11.69
CA THR A 170 -5.40 -4.05 12.10
C THR A 170 -6.86 -3.65 11.90
N PRO A 171 -7.35 -2.61 12.60
CA PRO A 171 -8.68 -2.04 12.32
C PRO A 171 -8.90 -1.70 10.83
N GLN A 172 -7.83 -1.31 10.13
CA GLN A 172 -7.83 -0.96 8.73
C GLN A 172 -8.05 -2.18 7.84
N PHE A 173 -7.35 -3.29 8.11
CA PHE A 173 -7.60 -4.56 7.43
C PHE A 173 -9.05 -5.02 7.64
N HIS A 174 -9.57 -4.92 8.85
CA HIS A 174 -10.97 -5.26 9.11
C HIS A 174 -11.95 -4.33 8.40
N SER A 175 -11.65 -3.04 8.29
CA SER A 175 -12.46 -2.09 7.52
C SER A 175 -12.46 -2.44 6.03
N PHE A 176 -11.29 -2.76 5.47
CA PHE A 176 -11.14 -3.22 4.09
C PHE A 176 -11.98 -4.48 3.84
N MET A 177 -11.85 -5.51 4.67
CA MET A 177 -12.62 -6.75 4.52
C MET A 177 -14.14 -6.52 4.68
N LYS A 178 -14.57 -5.57 5.52
CA LYS A 178 -15.99 -5.21 5.68
C LYS A 178 -16.58 -4.51 4.45
N ALA A 179 -15.76 -3.79 3.69
CA ALA A 179 -16.20 -3.10 2.47
C ALA A 179 -16.52 -4.08 1.33
N ILE A 180 -15.90 -5.26 1.34
CA ILE A 180 -16.13 -6.28 0.32
C ILE A 180 -17.51 -6.94 0.55
N PRO A 181 -18.36 -7.10 -0.47
CA PRO A 181 -19.63 -7.83 -0.38
C PRO A 181 -19.46 -9.25 0.17
N THR A 182 -20.35 -9.64 1.09
CA THR A 182 -20.41 -11.02 1.61
C THR A 182 -21.16 -11.92 0.65
N LEU A 183 -21.01 -13.25 0.79
CA LEU A 183 -21.67 -14.25 -0.07
C LEU A 183 -23.17 -14.00 -0.26
N ASN A 184 -23.87 -13.60 0.80
CA ASN A 184 -25.32 -13.35 0.78
C ASN A 184 -25.71 -12.09 -0.01
N ALA A 185 -24.76 -11.19 -0.30
CA ALA A 185 -24.97 -9.98 -1.08
C ALA A 185 -24.59 -10.16 -2.56
N LEU A 186 -23.97 -11.29 -2.92
CA LEU A 186 -23.61 -11.58 -4.32
C LEU A 186 -24.85 -12.03 -5.09
N GLN A 187 -24.98 -11.59 -6.34
CA GLN A 187 -25.99 -12.13 -7.24
C GLN A 187 -25.61 -13.55 -7.70
N PRO A 188 -26.58 -14.44 -8.00
CA PRO A 188 -26.29 -15.79 -8.48
C PRO A 188 -25.35 -15.79 -9.69
N GLY A 189 -24.27 -16.56 -9.63
CA GLY A 189 -23.27 -16.62 -10.70
C GLY A 189 -22.19 -15.53 -10.64
N SER A 190 -22.31 -14.55 -9.76
CA SER A 190 -21.23 -13.58 -9.49
C SER A 190 -20.13 -14.21 -8.63
N LEU A 191 -18.90 -13.79 -8.87
CA LEU A 191 -17.74 -14.19 -8.08
C LEU A 191 -16.85 -13.00 -7.72
N VAL A 192 -16.27 -13.04 -6.53
CA VAL A 192 -15.26 -12.08 -6.06
C VAL A 192 -13.96 -12.85 -5.84
N ASN A 193 -12.91 -12.48 -6.57
CA ASN A 193 -11.58 -13.08 -6.42
C ASN A 193 -10.78 -12.34 -5.36
N TYR A 194 -9.92 -13.08 -4.67
CA TYR A 194 -9.00 -12.55 -3.66
C TYR A 194 -7.58 -12.93 -4.03
N TYR A 195 -6.69 -11.96 -3.95
CA TYR A 195 -5.27 -12.11 -4.24
C TYR A 195 -4.44 -11.49 -3.13
N LEU A 196 -3.24 -12.03 -2.97
CA LEU A 196 -2.25 -11.56 -2.02
C LEU A 196 -0.94 -11.36 -2.77
N ARG A 197 -0.33 -10.19 -2.63
CA ARG A 197 1.01 -9.88 -3.14
C ARG A 197 1.93 -9.67 -1.96
N VAL A 198 3.00 -10.48 -1.87
CA VAL A 198 3.95 -10.47 -0.74
C VAL A 198 5.36 -10.24 -1.29
N ASN A 199 6.09 -9.27 -0.74
CA ASN A 199 7.48 -9.04 -1.12
C ASN A 199 8.39 -10.15 -0.57
N SER A 200 9.59 -10.31 -1.12
CA SER A 200 10.49 -11.42 -0.81
C SER A 200 10.89 -11.53 0.67
N SER A 201 10.92 -10.40 1.39
CA SER A 201 11.18 -10.36 2.83
C SER A 201 9.94 -10.56 3.70
N ALA A 202 8.75 -10.72 3.11
CA ALA A 202 7.45 -10.78 3.78
C ALA A 202 7.16 -9.58 4.70
N GLN A 203 7.76 -8.43 4.42
CA GLN A 203 7.61 -7.18 5.17
C GLN A 203 6.59 -6.24 4.53
N VAL A 204 6.26 -6.43 3.25
CA VAL A 204 5.27 -5.64 2.53
C VAL A 204 4.27 -6.59 1.90
N VAL A 205 3.00 -6.37 2.23
CA VAL A 205 1.89 -7.20 1.77
C VAL A 205 0.78 -6.35 1.22
N GLU A 206 0.24 -6.72 0.07
CA GLU A 206 -0.92 -6.11 -0.54
C GLU A 206 -2.01 -7.15 -0.72
N PHE A 207 -3.16 -6.89 -0.11
CA PHE A 207 -4.39 -7.64 -0.33
C PHE A 207 -5.17 -6.98 -1.45
N LEU A 208 -5.69 -7.76 -2.38
CA LEU A 208 -6.49 -7.30 -3.51
C LEU A 208 -7.74 -8.16 -3.61
N CYS A 209 -8.88 -7.52 -3.80
CA CYS A 209 -10.13 -8.21 -4.17
C CYS A 209 -10.72 -7.59 -5.42
N SER A 210 -11.31 -8.38 -6.31
CA SER A 210 -12.01 -7.86 -7.49
C SER A 210 -13.18 -8.74 -7.91
N GLY A 211 -14.22 -8.12 -8.44
CA GLY A 211 -15.43 -8.80 -8.90
C GLY A 211 -16.24 -7.91 -9.86
N PRO A 212 -17.42 -8.38 -10.30
CA PRO A 212 -18.31 -7.60 -11.16
C PRO A 212 -18.68 -6.25 -10.53
N SER A 213 -18.67 -5.20 -11.34
CA SER A 213 -19.05 -3.84 -10.93
C SER A 213 -20.43 -3.78 -10.27
N GLU A 214 -21.42 -4.48 -10.84
CA GLU A 214 -22.81 -4.52 -10.38
C GLU A 214 -22.96 -4.83 -8.88
N VAL A 215 -22.00 -5.55 -8.30
CA VAL A 215 -22.00 -5.99 -6.91
C VAL A 215 -20.98 -5.21 -6.07
N MET A 216 -19.83 -4.86 -6.65
CA MET A 216 -18.71 -4.26 -5.93
C MET A 216 -18.79 -2.73 -5.86
N HIS A 217 -19.43 -2.07 -6.85
CA HIS A 217 -19.38 -0.62 -7.04
C HIS A 217 -19.81 0.18 -5.80
N SER A 218 -21.07 0.06 -5.38
CA SER A 218 -21.62 0.90 -4.31
C SER A 218 -20.96 0.68 -2.94
N PRO A 219 -20.67 -0.57 -2.51
CA PRO A 219 -19.93 -0.81 -1.28
C PRO A 219 -18.53 -0.18 -1.28
N LEU A 220 -17.83 -0.27 -2.41
CA LEU A 220 -16.50 0.32 -2.57
C LEU A 220 -16.55 1.85 -2.62
N LEU A 221 -17.50 2.44 -3.34
CA LEU A 221 -17.68 3.89 -3.40
C LEU A 221 -17.89 4.47 -1.99
N TYR A 222 -18.77 3.85 -1.20
CA TYR A 222 -18.99 4.24 0.19
C TYR A 222 -17.71 4.09 1.03
N TYR A 223 -16.99 2.98 0.89
CA TYR A 223 -15.74 2.77 1.60
C TYR A 223 -14.69 3.84 1.27
N PHE A 224 -14.51 4.19 -0.01
CA PHE A 224 -13.57 5.21 -0.44
C PHE A 224 -13.93 6.62 0.07
N ASP A 225 -15.23 6.93 0.15
CA ASP A 225 -15.69 8.16 0.81
C ASP A 225 -15.29 8.19 2.29
N THR A 226 -15.46 7.07 3.02
CA THR A 226 -15.02 6.99 4.43
C THR A 226 -13.50 7.07 4.63
N LEU A 227 -12.71 6.71 3.62
CA LEU A 227 -11.25 6.87 3.63
C LEU A 227 -10.81 8.32 3.37
N GLY A 228 -11.75 9.21 3.05
CA GLY A 228 -11.48 10.62 2.76
C GLY A 228 -11.11 10.87 1.29
N GLY A 229 -11.53 9.99 0.38
CA GLY A 229 -11.39 10.21 -1.06
C GLY A 229 -12.01 11.55 -1.48
N THR A 230 -11.33 12.28 -2.36
CA THR A 230 -11.84 13.58 -2.81
C THR A 230 -13.05 13.38 -3.72
N SER A 231 -13.92 14.40 -3.84
CA SER A 231 -15.04 14.34 -4.79
C SER A 231 -14.59 14.07 -6.23
N ASN A 232 -13.36 14.49 -6.58
CA ASN A 232 -12.77 14.18 -7.87
C ASN A 232 -12.47 12.68 -7.98
N ASP A 233 -11.75 12.10 -7.02
CA ASP A 233 -11.40 10.66 -7.05
C ASP A 233 -12.61 9.74 -7.05
N LEU A 234 -13.63 10.09 -6.27
CA LEU A 234 -14.90 9.34 -6.23
C LEU A 234 -15.63 9.43 -7.57
N SER A 235 -15.61 10.60 -8.23
CA SER A 235 -16.20 10.74 -9.58
C SER A 235 -15.42 9.97 -10.65
N ILE A 236 -14.08 9.92 -10.54
CA ILE A 236 -13.22 9.12 -11.43
C ILE A 236 -13.55 7.64 -11.24
N PHE A 237 -13.62 7.18 -10.00
CA PHE A 237 -13.98 5.81 -9.67
C PHE A 237 -15.36 5.45 -10.23
N ASP A 238 -16.40 6.25 -9.94
CA ASP A 238 -17.78 6.04 -10.39
C ASP A 238 -17.87 5.93 -11.93
N LYS A 239 -17.15 6.81 -12.65
CA LYS A 239 -17.07 6.77 -14.10
C LYS A 239 -16.38 5.49 -14.61
N LEU A 240 -15.22 5.17 -14.06
CA LEU A 240 -14.38 4.06 -14.52
C LEU A 240 -14.96 2.69 -14.18
N SER A 241 -15.59 2.59 -13.03
CA SER A 241 -16.14 1.33 -12.54
C SER A 241 -17.52 1.04 -13.10
N SER A 242 -18.06 1.82 -14.04
CA SER A 242 -19.39 1.63 -14.60
C SER A 242 -19.60 0.30 -15.36
N THR A 243 -18.53 -0.38 -15.79
CA THR A 243 -18.59 -1.70 -16.45
C THR A 243 -17.37 -2.56 -16.13
N GLY A 244 -17.49 -3.88 -16.30
CA GLY A 244 -16.36 -4.81 -16.13
C GLY A 244 -16.12 -5.21 -14.67
N LYS A 245 -14.85 -5.50 -14.33
CA LYS A 245 -14.45 -5.81 -12.96
C LYS A 245 -13.92 -4.57 -12.26
N VAL A 246 -14.30 -4.44 -11.00
CA VAL A 246 -13.79 -3.45 -10.07
C VAL A 246 -13.37 -4.13 -8.79
N GLY A 247 -12.40 -3.53 -8.12
CA GLY A 247 -11.81 -4.07 -6.93
C GLY A 247 -11.25 -3.02 -6.01
N ALA A 248 -10.80 -3.49 -4.87
CA ALA A 248 -10.09 -2.70 -3.89
C ALA A 248 -8.81 -3.40 -3.49
N TRP A 249 -7.84 -2.60 -3.05
CA TRP A 249 -6.59 -3.10 -2.51
C TRP A 249 -6.26 -2.41 -1.20
N ALA A 250 -5.51 -3.12 -0.36
CA ALA A 250 -4.99 -2.65 0.91
C ALA A 250 -3.54 -3.13 1.05
N LYS A 251 -2.60 -2.18 1.07
CA LYS A 251 -1.17 -2.46 1.18
C LYS A 251 -0.68 -2.09 2.57
N PHE A 252 0.12 -2.97 3.17
CA PHE A 252 0.64 -2.85 4.52
C PHE A 252 2.15 -3.06 4.51
N SER A 253 2.84 -2.36 5.42
CA SER A 253 4.27 -2.52 5.65
C SER A 253 4.55 -2.80 7.12
N GLN A 254 5.42 -3.77 7.39
CA GLN A 254 5.83 -4.16 8.74
C GLN A 254 6.57 -3.02 9.46
N VAL A 255 7.28 -2.16 8.71
CA VAL A 255 7.94 -0.96 9.26
C VAL A 255 6.97 0.21 9.51
N GLY A 256 5.69 0.01 9.23
CA GLY A 256 4.62 0.98 9.41
C GLY A 256 4.16 1.59 8.09
N GLY A 257 2.88 2.00 8.06
CA GLY A 257 2.22 2.54 6.88
C GLY A 257 1.21 1.57 6.26
N CYS A 258 0.12 2.13 5.78
CA CYS A 258 -0.88 1.40 5.02
C CYS A 258 -1.55 2.32 4.00
N ASP A 259 -1.70 1.83 2.78
CA ASP A 259 -2.33 2.55 1.68
C ASP A 259 -3.49 1.72 1.13
N PHE A 260 -4.49 2.40 0.59
CA PHE A 260 -5.72 1.79 0.09
C PHE A 260 -6.08 2.39 -1.25
N GLY A 261 -6.86 1.66 -2.03
CA GLY A 261 -7.40 2.22 -3.25
C GLY A 261 -8.23 1.23 -4.02
N TYR A 262 -8.50 1.58 -5.27
CA TYR A 262 -9.26 0.74 -6.19
C TYR A 262 -8.42 0.23 -7.33
N VAL A 263 -8.95 -0.83 -7.96
CA VAL A 263 -8.53 -1.33 -9.26
C VAL A 263 -9.76 -1.45 -10.15
N VAL A 264 -9.62 -1.13 -11.43
CA VAL A 264 -10.65 -1.30 -12.45
C VAL A 264 -10.04 -1.96 -13.68
N ASP A 265 -10.79 -2.86 -14.31
CA ASP A 265 -10.46 -3.31 -15.66
C ASP A 265 -10.63 -2.11 -16.60
N PHE A 266 -9.62 -1.84 -17.41
CA PHE A 266 -9.61 -0.66 -18.25
C PHE A 266 -10.51 -0.85 -19.48
N GLN A 267 -11.20 0.22 -19.86
CA GLN A 267 -11.95 0.34 -21.11
C GLN A 267 -11.45 1.57 -21.88
N PRO A 268 -11.08 1.46 -23.18
CA PRO A 268 -10.40 2.51 -23.95
C PRO A 268 -11.10 3.88 -24.01
N SER A 269 -12.38 3.96 -23.68
CA SER A 269 -13.19 5.18 -23.75
C SER A 269 -12.96 6.16 -22.59
N SER A 270 -12.14 5.82 -21.59
CA SER A 270 -12.09 6.54 -20.32
C SER A 270 -10.65 6.72 -19.79
N PHE A 271 -10.15 7.97 -19.71
CA PHE A 271 -8.89 8.47 -19.06
C PHE A 271 -7.61 8.61 -19.93
N PRO A 272 -6.57 9.39 -19.51
CA PRO A 272 -6.16 10.71 -20.03
C PRO A 272 -4.89 10.66 -20.94
N SER A 273 -4.42 11.82 -21.41
CA SER A 273 -3.26 12.04 -22.32
C SER A 273 -1.94 11.29 -22.00
N LEU A 274 -1.76 10.81 -20.77
CA LEU A 274 -0.59 10.01 -20.38
C LEU A 274 -0.64 8.57 -20.94
N TYR A 275 -1.85 8.01 -21.13
CA TYR A 275 -2.02 6.74 -21.85
C TYR A 275 -1.53 6.86 -23.30
N GLU A 276 -1.81 7.97 -23.97
CA GLU A 276 -1.31 8.22 -25.33
C GLU A 276 0.22 8.24 -25.35
N LYS A 277 0.86 8.86 -24.36
CA LYS A 277 2.34 8.87 -24.26
C LYS A 277 2.94 7.50 -24.02
N LEU A 278 2.33 6.66 -23.17
CA LEU A 278 2.84 5.33 -22.86
C LEU A 278 2.52 4.30 -23.95
N SER A 279 1.35 4.38 -24.58
CA SER A 279 0.97 3.52 -25.71
C SER A 279 1.85 3.73 -26.95
N LEU A 280 2.44 4.93 -27.12
CA LEU A 280 3.42 5.21 -28.19
C LEU A 280 4.70 4.37 -28.08
N TYR A 281 5.02 3.81 -26.91
CA TYR A 281 6.19 2.93 -26.71
C TYR A 281 5.93 1.45 -27.06
N TYR A 282 4.93 1.16 -27.91
CA TYR A 282 4.58 -0.21 -28.37
C TYR A 282 4.19 -1.19 -27.25
N ILE A 283 3.77 -0.62 -26.12
CA ILE A 283 3.20 -1.33 -24.99
C ILE A 283 1.76 -1.72 -25.39
N GLY A 284 1.33 -2.94 -25.08
CA GLY A 284 0.06 -3.50 -25.55
C GLY A 284 -1.17 -2.76 -25.03
N GLU A 285 -2.31 -3.44 -25.02
CA GLU A 285 -3.54 -2.87 -24.46
C GLU A 285 -3.37 -2.62 -22.94
N LEU A 286 -3.86 -1.46 -22.47
CA LEU A 286 -3.98 -1.18 -21.04
C LEU A 286 -5.08 -2.08 -20.50
N LEU A 287 -4.72 -2.92 -19.53
CA LEU A 287 -5.61 -3.93 -18.98
C LEU A 287 -6.27 -3.47 -17.69
N THR A 288 -5.51 -2.87 -16.79
CA THR A 288 -6.04 -2.41 -15.51
C THR A 288 -5.49 -1.05 -15.12
N TYR A 289 -6.34 -0.28 -14.47
CA TYR A 289 -5.98 0.97 -13.81
C TYR A 289 -6.18 0.80 -12.31
N LYS A 290 -5.16 1.12 -11.54
CA LYS A 290 -5.19 1.07 -10.08
C LYS A 290 -4.83 2.45 -9.55
N LYS A 291 -5.58 2.94 -8.56
CA LYS A 291 -5.37 4.26 -7.98
C LYS A 291 -5.48 4.22 -6.47
N GLU A 292 -4.59 4.92 -5.80
CA GLU A 292 -4.66 5.18 -4.36
C GLU A 292 -5.77 6.17 -4.03
N VAL A 293 -6.49 5.88 -2.95
CA VAL A 293 -7.51 6.77 -2.39
C VAL A 293 -7.06 7.21 -1.01
N SER A 294 -6.86 8.51 -0.86
CA SER A 294 -6.52 9.12 0.41
C SER A 294 -7.05 10.55 0.49
N SER A 295 -6.95 11.17 1.66
CA SER A 295 -7.26 12.59 1.84
C SER A 295 -6.14 13.52 1.36
N ASP A 296 -4.97 12.98 0.98
CA ASP A 296 -3.85 13.73 0.42
C ASP A 296 -4.07 13.87 -1.09
N PRO A 297 -3.94 15.07 -1.71
CA PRO A 297 -4.08 15.23 -3.16
C PRO A 297 -3.02 14.49 -4.00
N VAL A 298 -1.97 13.96 -3.38
CA VAL A 298 -0.91 13.21 -4.06
C VAL A 298 -1.26 11.73 -4.02
N HIS A 299 -1.68 11.19 -5.16
CA HIS A 299 -2.09 9.79 -5.30
C HIS A 299 -1.13 9.04 -6.21
N SER A 300 -0.79 7.81 -5.82
CA SER A 300 -0.16 6.87 -6.75
C SER A 300 -1.20 6.28 -7.72
N GLU A 301 -0.79 6.16 -8.97
CA GLU A 301 -1.55 5.48 -10.03
C GLU A 301 -0.69 4.35 -10.60
N GLU A 302 -1.28 3.21 -10.89
CA GLU A 302 -0.61 2.10 -11.54
C GLU A 302 -1.36 1.69 -12.81
N LEU A 303 -0.62 1.61 -13.92
CA LEU A 303 -1.13 1.24 -15.24
C LEU A 303 -0.53 -0.09 -15.69
N LEU A 304 -1.36 -1.13 -15.82
CA LEU A 304 -0.93 -2.47 -16.21
C LEU A 304 -1.15 -2.74 -17.70
N PHE A 305 -0.11 -3.16 -18.41
CA PHE A 305 -0.17 -3.47 -19.83
C PHE A 305 0.37 -4.86 -20.13
N GLU A 306 -0.23 -5.57 -21.11
CA GLU A 306 0.32 -6.84 -21.59
C GLU A 306 1.46 -6.64 -22.60
N VAL A 307 2.54 -7.40 -22.41
CA VAL A 307 3.66 -7.47 -23.37
C VAL A 307 3.34 -8.51 -24.44
N THR A 308 2.86 -8.02 -25.58
CA THR A 308 2.48 -8.85 -26.74
C THR A 308 3.69 -9.19 -27.63
N GLY A 309 3.65 -10.37 -28.24
CA GLY A 309 4.65 -10.86 -29.21
C GLY A 309 5.19 -12.26 -28.91
N HIS A 310 6.00 -12.81 -29.80
CA HIS A 310 6.76 -14.05 -29.57
C HIS A 310 7.83 -13.81 -28.48
N PRO A 311 8.27 -14.81 -27.69
CA PRO A 311 9.24 -14.64 -26.59
C PRO A 311 10.43 -13.71 -26.83
N ALA A 312 11.14 -13.85 -27.96
CA ALA A 312 12.27 -12.98 -28.30
C ALA A 312 11.86 -11.49 -28.46
N VAL A 313 10.66 -11.25 -28.98
CA VAL A 313 10.08 -9.90 -29.09
C VAL A 313 9.71 -9.36 -27.71
N LYS A 314 9.10 -10.20 -26.84
CA LYS A 314 8.80 -9.80 -25.46
C LYS A 314 10.07 -9.41 -24.70
N GLN A 315 11.11 -10.23 -24.80
CA GLN A 315 12.42 -9.96 -24.18
C GLN A 315 12.99 -8.62 -24.64
N LYS A 316 13.04 -8.40 -25.96
CA LYS A 316 13.52 -7.14 -26.53
C LYS A 316 12.71 -5.94 -26.03
N LYS A 317 11.37 -6.04 -26.00
CA LYS A 317 10.51 -4.97 -25.47
C LYS A 317 10.80 -4.66 -24.00
N ILE A 318 11.07 -5.67 -23.18
CA ILE A 318 11.46 -5.48 -21.78
C ILE A 318 12.78 -4.71 -21.68
N GLU A 319 13.79 -5.12 -22.45
CA GLU A 319 15.10 -4.46 -22.48
C GLU A 319 14.99 -3.01 -22.99
N ASP A 320 14.26 -2.79 -24.09
CA ASP A 320 14.07 -1.46 -24.68
C ASP A 320 13.35 -0.50 -23.70
N VAL A 321 12.29 -0.97 -23.02
CA VAL A 321 11.53 -0.14 -22.05
C VAL A 321 12.37 0.18 -20.81
N LEU A 322 13.07 -0.80 -20.24
CA LEU A 322 13.91 -0.59 -19.07
C LEU A 322 15.06 0.38 -19.36
N MET A 323 15.69 0.25 -20.53
CA MET A 323 16.74 1.16 -20.97
C MET A 323 16.20 2.58 -21.20
N HIS A 324 15.04 2.71 -21.86
CA HIS A 324 14.44 4.01 -22.17
C HIS A 324 14.04 4.81 -20.93
N PHE A 325 13.52 4.14 -19.91
CA PHE A 325 13.12 4.77 -18.64
C PHE A 325 14.19 4.67 -17.54
N GLU A 326 15.42 4.25 -17.89
CA GLU A 326 16.60 4.23 -17.02
C GLU A 326 16.49 3.36 -15.74
N PHE A 327 15.65 2.30 -15.76
CA PHE A 327 15.53 1.32 -14.67
C PHE A 327 16.66 0.27 -14.72
N ASN A 328 17.90 0.72 -14.53
CA ASN A 328 19.11 -0.09 -14.69
C ASN A 328 19.26 -1.21 -13.63
N ASP A 329 18.83 -0.95 -12.40
CA ASP A 329 18.89 -1.93 -11.31
C ASP A 329 17.87 -3.05 -11.56
N LEU A 330 16.64 -2.70 -11.95
CA LEU A 330 15.64 -3.67 -12.40
C LEU A 330 16.15 -4.47 -13.59
N SER A 331 16.74 -3.84 -14.60
CA SER A 331 17.36 -4.52 -15.75
C SER A 331 18.40 -5.56 -15.33
N SER A 332 19.24 -5.23 -14.34
CA SER A 332 20.25 -6.15 -13.81
C SER A 332 19.61 -7.33 -13.08
N LYS A 333 18.56 -7.07 -12.29
CA LYS A 333 17.85 -8.11 -11.52
C LYS A 333 17.05 -9.05 -12.41
N ILE A 334 16.39 -8.52 -13.44
CA ILE A 334 15.59 -9.33 -14.37
C ILE A 334 16.44 -10.13 -15.36
N GLY A 335 17.77 -9.95 -15.38
CA GLY A 335 18.68 -10.76 -16.19
C GLY A 335 18.61 -12.28 -15.90
N CYS A 336 17.94 -12.69 -14.81
CA CYS A 336 17.59 -14.08 -14.53
C CYS A 336 16.47 -14.63 -15.43
N ILE A 337 15.63 -13.75 -15.99
CA ILE A 337 14.58 -14.05 -16.96
C ILE A 337 15.24 -14.15 -18.34
N LYS A 338 15.85 -15.30 -18.64
CA LYS A 338 16.27 -15.62 -20.01
C LYS A 338 15.38 -16.73 -20.56
N ASN A 339 15.08 -16.64 -21.85
CA ASN A 339 14.32 -17.65 -22.59
C ASN A 339 12.88 -17.84 -22.06
N LEU A 340 12.11 -16.75 -21.97
CA LEU A 340 10.68 -16.83 -21.69
C LEU A 340 9.99 -17.88 -22.58
N ASN A 341 9.11 -18.69 -22.00
CA ASN A 341 8.32 -19.63 -22.78
C ASN A 341 7.27 -18.86 -23.61
N LEU A 342 6.88 -19.41 -24.76
CA LEU A 342 5.77 -18.95 -25.62
C LEU A 342 4.49 -18.66 -24.83
N LEU A 343 4.16 -19.52 -23.85
CA LEU A 343 2.94 -19.42 -23.06
C LEU A 343 3.03 -18.41 -21.91
N THR A 344 4.22 -17.96 -21.55
CA THR A 344 4.40 -17.04 -20.43
C THR A 344 3.85 -15.67 -20.78
N LYS A 345 2.83 -15.23 -20.04
CA LYS A 345 2.34 -13.85 -20.12
C LYS A 345 3.22 -12.95 -19.26
N VAL A 346 3.57 -11.80 -19.81
CA VAL A 346 4.38 -10.78 -19.14
C VAL A 346 3.64 -9.48 -19.21
N TYR A 347 3.69 -8.71 -18.13
CA TYR A 347 3.04 -7.42 -18.04
C TYR A 347 4.00 -6.36 -17.54
N PHE A 348 3.82 -5.14 -18.03
CA PHE A 348 4.42 -3.95 -17.43
C PHE A 348 3.40 -3.27 -16.55
N THR A 349 3.83 -2.82 -15.37
CA THR A 349 3.08 -1.87 -14.57
C THR A 349 3.90 -0.60 -14.44
N PHE A 350 3.35 0.54 -14.88
CA PHE A 350 3.96 1.84 -14.64
C PHE A 350 3.34 2.47 -13.41
N ILE A 351 4.17 2.95 -12.48
CA ILE A 351 3.75 3.65 -11.27
C ILE A 351 3.95 5.13 -11.50
N ILE A 352 2.87 5.90 -11.39
CA ILE A 352 2.84 7.33 -11.62
C ILE A 352 2.50 8.03 -10.31
N LEU A 353 3.25 9.06 -9.98
CA LEU A 353 2.98 9.93 -8.84
C LEU A 353 3.14 11.37 -9.30
N ARG A 354 2.15 12.23 -9.05
CA ARG A 354 2.16 13.64 -9.49
C ARG A 354 2.44 13.82 -11.00
N GLU A 355 1.86 12.96 -11.82
CA GLU A 355 2.04 12.94 -13.29
C GLU A 355 3.45 12.55 -13.77
N GLU A 356 4.35 12.17 -12.86
CA GLU A 356 5.68 11.69 -13.17
C GLU A 356 5.74 10.16 -13.07
N LEU A 357 6.52 9.53 -13.94
CA LEU A 357 6.83 8.11 -13.83
C LEU A 357 7.82 7.91 -12.68
N THR A 358 7.38 7.22 -11.63
CA THR A 358 8.16 7.06 -10.39
C THR A 358 8.58 5.62 -10.10
N GLY A 359 8.04 4.66 -10.85
CA GLY A 359 8.42 3.27 -10.71
C GLY A 359 7.89 2.39 -11.83
N MET A 360 8.42 1.18 -11.88
CA MET A 360 8.07 0.19 -12.88
C MET A 360 8.03 -1.20 -12.25
N LYS A 361 7.09 -2.02 -12.72
CA LYS A 361 6.98 -3.44 -12.37
C LYS A 361 6.97 -4.29 -13.63
N ILE A 362 7.58 -5.46 -13.52
CA ILE A 362 7.51 -6.53 -14.52
C ILE A 362 6.88 -7.73 -13.85
N LEU A 363 5.69 -8.10 -14.31
CA LEU A 363 4.93 -9.23 -13.79
C LEU A 363 5.01 -10.40 -14.78
N ILE A 364 5.37 -11.57 -14.29
CA ILE A 364 5.45 -12.82 -15.05
C ILE A 364 4.36 -13.74 -14.50
N ASN A 365 3.39 -14.04 -15.35
CA ASN A 365 2.28 -14.92 -14.98
C ASN A 365 2.69 -16.38 -15.10
N GLN A 366 2.20 -17.20 -14.17
CA GLN A 366 2.47 -18.63 -14.03
C GLN A 366 3.97 -18.94 -14.12
N PRO A 367 4.80 -18.33 -13.25
CA PRO A 367 6.23 -18.58 -13.24
C PRO A 367 6.52 -20.04 -12.90
N ASP A 368 7.52 -20.63 -13.54
CA ASP A 368 8.00 -21.94 -13.12
C ASP A 368 8.79 -21.86 -11.81
N THR A 369 8.90 -23.00 -11.11
CA THR A 369 9.62 -23.09 -9.83
C THR A 369 11.10 -22.74 -9.97
N SER A 370 11.72 -22.97 -11.14
CA SER A 370 13.13 -22.66 -11.36
C SER A 370 13.38 -21.16 -11.38
N LEU A 371 12.44 -20.40 -11.95
CA LEU A 371 12.49 -18.94 -12.02
C LEU A 371 12.29 -18.32 -10.63
N ILE A 372 11.34 -18.83 -9.86
CA ILE A 372 11.14 -18.41 -8.46
C ILE A 372 12.42 -18.65 -7.66
N ASN A 373 13.00 -19.84 -7.74
CA ASN A 373 14.22 -20.21 -7.00
C ASN A 373 15.46 -19.41 -7.39
N LYS A 374 15.52 -18.85 -8.61
CA LYS A 374 16.61 -17.96 -9.05
C LYS A 374 16.39 -16.51 -8.60
N SER A 375 15.16 -16.13 -8.30
CA SER A 375 14.78 -14.74 -8.05
C SER A 375 14.84 -14.38 -6.56
N MET A 376 14.83 -15.39 -5.69
CA MET A 376 14.78 -15.25 -4.23
C MET A 376 15.82 -16.14 -3.55
N THR A 377 16.31 -15.75 -2.37
CA THR A 377 17.20 -16.58 -1.55
C THR A 377 16.43 -17.72 -0.89
N LYS A 378 17.14 -18.70 -0.33
CA LYS A 378 16.50 -19.81 0.39
C LYS A 378 15.74 -19.31 1.63
N GLU A 379 16.30 -18.32 2.32
CA GLU A 379 15.70 -17.69 3.49
C GLU A 379 14.41 -16.97 3.12
N GLU A 380 14.41 -16.21 2.01
CA GLU A 380 13.21 -15.57 1.48
C GLU A 380 12.14 -16.61 1.11
N LEU A 381 12.51 -17.69 0.41
CA LEU A 381 11.55 -18.76 0.07
C LEU A 381 10.92 -19.43 1.30
N ILE A 382 11.66 -19.56 2.40
CA ILE A 382 11.14 -20.10 3.66
C ILE A 382 10.07 -19.16 4.25
N LEU A 383 10.27 -17.84 4.20
CA LEU A 383 9.28 -16.86 4.66
C LEU A 383 7.95 -16.95 3.90
N HIS A 384 7.99 -17.47 2.68
CA HIS A 384 6.83 -17.62 1.81
C HIS A 384 6.09 -18.96 1.94
N GLN A 385 6.64 -19.93 2.68
CA GLN A 385 6.00 -21.24 2.91
C GLN A 385 4.62 -21.14 3.57
N PRO A 386 4.37 -20.26 4.57
CA PRO A 386 3.05 -20.16 5.19
C PRO A 386 1.93 -19.75 4.22
N PHE A 387 2.27 -19.06 3.12
CA PHE A 387 1.30 -18.64 2.11
C PHE A 387 1.05 -19.71 1.04
N GLN A 388 1.83 -20.79 1.03
CA GLN A 388 1.69 -21.90 0.08
C GLN A 388 0.93 -23.04 0.76
N SER A 389 -0.39 -22.93 0.77
CA SER A 389 -1.29 -23.97 1.28
C SER A 389 -1.99 -24.65 0.11
N ASN A 390 -2.72 -25.75 0.36
CA ASN A 390 -3.49 -26.42 -0.69
C ASN A 390 -4.54 -25.51 -1.38
N SER A 391 -4.93 -24.41 -0.74
CA SER A 391 -5.91 -23.44 -1.25
C SER A 391 -5.29 -22.19 -1.87
N THR A 392 -3.99 -21.96 -1.70
CA THR A 392 -3.28 -20.77 -2.19
C THR A 392 -2.15 -21.15 -3.15
N LYS A 393 -2.22 -20.65 -4.38
CA LYS A 393 -1.24 -20.95 -5.43
C LYS A 393 -0.52 -19.70 -5.87
N ILE A 394 0.79 -19.82 -6.12
CA ILE A 394 1.55 -18.75 -6.78
C ILE A 394 1.00 -18.59 -8.19
N GLU A 395 0.50 -17.40 -8.48
CA GLU A 395 -0.05 -17.03 -9.77
C GLU A 395 0.94 -16.22 -10.58
N ALA A 396 1.72 -15.34 -9.93
CA ALA A 396 2.71 -14.52 -10.64
C ALA A 396 3.95 -14.23 -9.80
N LEU A 397 5.04 -13.96 -10.51
CA LEU A 397 6.28 -13.41 -9.98
C LEU A 397 6.43 -11.99 -10.49
N GLU A 398 6.74 -11.06 -9.62
CA GLU A 398 6.90 -9.65 -9.96
C GLU A 398 8.27 -9.14 -9.55
N PHE A 399 8.87 -8.32 -10.41
CA PHE A 399 10.01 -7.48 -10.08
C PHE A 399 9.54 -6.04 -10.11
N SER A 400 9.81 -5.28 -9.06
CA SER A 400 9.32 -3.90 -8.90
C SER A 400 10.47 -3.01 -8.47
N GLU A 401 10.59 -1.86 -9.12
CA GLU A 401 11.50 -0.79 -8.71
C GLU A 401 10.71 0.51 -8.59
N VAL A 402 10.94 1.22 -7.48
CA VAL A 402 10.48 2.60 -7.29
C VAL A 402 11.73 3.44 -7.14
N LEU A 403 11.77 4.59 -7.83
CA LEU A 403 12.92 5.47 -7.78
C LEU A 403 13.18 5.95 -6.33
N PRO A 404 14.43 6.07 -5.90
CA PRO A 404 14.79 6.34 -4.50
C PRO A 404 14.09 7.55 -3.88
N GLU A 405 13.91 8.63 -4.63
CA GLU A 405 13.25 9.87 -4.23
C GLU A 405 11.74 9.71 -3.96
N TYR A 406 11.15 8.61 -4.46
CA TYR A 406 9.74 8.25 -4.29
C TYR A 406 9.54 7.06 -3.35
N CYS A 407 10.59 6.64 -2.63
CA CYS A 407 10.50 5.60 -1.62
C CYS A 407 9.96 6.18 -0.30
N PHE A 408 8.70 5.91 0.02
CA PHE A 408 8.08 6.33 1.27
C PHE A 408 7.04 5.31 1.75
N GLY A 409 6.89 5.19 3.07
CA GLY A 409 5.86 4.35 3.70
C GLY A 409 5.94 2.88 3.28
N VAL A 410 5.00 2.46 2.44
CA VAL A 410 4.87 1.08 1.94
C VAL A 410 5.66 0.79 0.65
N TYR A 411 6.38 1.78 0.11
CA TYR A 411 7.23 1.66 -1.08
C TYR A 411 8.70 1.57 -0.66
N PRO A 412 9.26 0.35 -0.52
CA PRO A 412 10.64 0.17 -0.11
C PRO A 412 11.62 0.56 -1.25
N SER A 413 12.84 0.92 -0.87
CA SER A 413 13.90 1.28 -1.79
C SER A 413 14.51 0.10 -2.53
N GLY A 414 14.96 0.36 -3.77
CA GLY A 414 15.65 -0.62 -4.62
C GLY A 414 14.71 -1.67 -5.21
N VAL A 415 15.28 -2.61 -5.97
CA VAL A 415 14.51 -3.64 -6.65
C VAL A 415 13.95 -4.66 -5.66
N GLN A 416 12.63 -4.75 -5.64
CA GLN A 416 11.87 -5.71 -4.88
C GLN A 416 11.41 -6.87 -5.75
N VAL A 417 11.31 -8.05 -5.15
CA VAL A 417 10.69 -9.22 -5.76
C VAL A 417 9.40 -9.52 -4.99
N TYR A 418 8.29 -9.73 -5.69
CA TYR A 418 7.03 -10.12 -5.08
C TYR A 418 6.52 -11.45 -5.65
N LEU A 419 5.88 -12.24 -4.80
CA LEU A 419 5.05 -13.37 -5.20
C LEU A 419 3.58 -12.99 -5.04
N HIS A 420 2.80 -13.26 -6.10
CA HIS A 420 1.36 -13.09 -6.11
C HIS A 420 0.70 -14.46 -5.90
N TYR A 421 -0.24 -14.51 -4.98
CA TYR A 421 -0.99 -15.69 -4.61
C TYR A 421 -2.46 -15.49 -4.94
N ASN A 422 -3.06 -16.51 -5.55
CA ASN A 422 -4.50 -16.63 -5.63
C ASN A 422 -5.01 -17.17 -4.29
N CYS A 423 -5.81 -16.39 -3.57
CA CYS A 423 -6.41 -16.79 -2.29
C CYS A 423 -7.75 -17.49 -2.46
N GLY A 424 -8.23 -17.68 -3.69
CA GLY A 424 -9.54 -18.22 -4.03
C GLY A 424 -10.57 -17.14 -4.31
N PHE A 425 -11.83 -17.54 -4.38
CA PHE A 425 -12.94 -16.67 -4.69
C PHE A 425 -14.14 -16.95 -3.78
N ASP A 426 -15.01 -15.97 -3.61
CA ASP A 426 -16.35 -16.13 -3.04
C ASP A 426 -17.35 -16.19 -4.21
N ARG A 427 -18.32 -17.11 -4.19
CA ARG A 427 -19.34 -17.26 -5.25
C ARG A 427 -20.72 -17.53 -4.66
N CYS A 428 -21.76 -16.93 -5.23
CA CYS A 428 -23.17 -17.27 -4.96
C CYS A 428 -23.76 -18.16 -6.05
#